data_AF-A0A3L7SC28-F1
#
_entry.id   AF-A0A3L7SC28-F1
#
_cell.length_a   1.000
_cell.length_b   1.000
_cell.length_c   1.000
_cell.angle_alpha   90.00
_cell.angle_beta   90.00
_cell.angle_gamma   90.00
#
_symmetry.space_group_name_H-M   'P 1'
#
loop_
_entity.id
_entity.type
_entity.pdbx_description
1 polymer ?
#
loop_
_entity_poly.entity_id
_entity_poly.type
_entity_poly.pdbx_seq_one_letter_code
_entity_poly.pdbx_strand_id
1 'polypeptide(L)'
;MQIDLTNETPIRLSQAKNKFFGDKPVSIATLHRWRLRGVRGTKLETFLSGGSRMTTLEAIARFLANQNKVESSEPAISKKQRQIMAETANRLLAEAGI
;
A
#
# COMPACT_ATOMS: atom_id res chain seq x y z
N MET A 1 -6.04 5.77 -11.74
CA MET A 1 -7.39 5.20 -11.64
C MET A 1 -8.33 6.35 -11.28
N GLN A 2 -9.62 6.27 -11.65
CA GLN A 2 -10.57 7.38 -11.58
C GLN A 2 -11.69 7.05 -10.58
N ILE A 3 -12.12 8.05 -9.81
CA ILE A 3 -13.25 7.92 -8.87
C ILE A 3 -14.55 7.81 -9.67
N ASP A 4 -15.36 6.80 -9.36
CA ASP A 4 -16.73 6.68 -9.86
C ASP A 4 -17.71 7.37 -8.89
N LEU A 5 -18.31 8.48 -9.34
CA LEU A 5 -19.22 9.29 -8.53
C LEU A 5 -20.60 8.64 -8.33
N THR A 6 -20.91 7.56 -9.05
CA THR A 6 -22.21 6.87 -8.97
C THR A 6 -22.22 5.81 -7.87
N ASN A 7 -21.08 5.14 -7.66
CA ASN A 7 -20.95 3.98 -6.79
C ASN A 7 -20.06 4.20 -5.56
N GLU A 8 -19.32 5.32 -5.50
CA GLU A 8 -18.46 5.62 -4.36
C GLU A 8 -19.07 6.67 -3.43
N THR A 9 -18.67 6.62 -2.15
CA THR A 9 -19.21 7.49 -1.09
C THR A 9 -18.34 8.74 -0.92
N PRO A 10 -18.74 9.92 -1.41
CA PRO A 10 -17.91 11.12 -1.38
C PRO A 10 -17.84 11.75 0.01
N ILE A 11 -16.63 12.16 0.40
CA ILE A 11 -16.35 12.89 1.62
C ILE A 11 -15.41 14.07 1.35
N ARG A 12 -15.48 15.11 2.19
CA ARG A 12 -14.52 16.22 2.10
C ARG A 12 -13.12 15.75 2.44
N LEU A 13 -12.11 16.27 1.76
CA LEU A 13 -10.72 15.94 2.08
C LEU A 13 -10.36 16.30 3.54
N SER A 14 -10.98 17.35 4.09
CA SER A 14 -10.82 17.73 5.51
C SER A 14 -11.42 16.73 6.50
N GLN A 15 -12.43 15.95 6.09
CA GLN A 15 -13.06 14.91 6.90
C GLN A 15 -12.31 13.57 6.82
N ALA A 16 -11.58 13.34 5.73
CA ALA A 16 -10.82 12.12 5.51
C ALA A 16 -9.75 11.86 6.60
N LYS A 17 -9.32 12.89 7.34
CA LYS A 17 -8.37 12.77 8.47
C LYS A 17 -8.73 11.68 9.49
N ASN A 18 -10.02 11.45 9.71
CA ASN A 18 -10.56 10.52 10.71
C ASN A 18 -10.87 9.14 10.13
N LYS A 19 -10.57 8.91 8.84
CA LYS A 19 -10.84 7.64 8.14
C LYS A 19 -9.61 6.75 8.03
N PHE A 20 -8.46 7.21 8.52
CA PHE A 20 -7.23 6.45 8.61
C PHE A 20 -7.08 5.89 10.03
N PHE A 21 -6.59 4.66 10.13
CA PHE A 21 -6.34 3.99 11.40
C PHE A 21 -5.07 4.53 12.07
N GLY A 22 -5.10 4.70 13.39
CA GLY A 22 -3.98 5.17 14.21
C GLY A 22 -4.45 5.95 15.43
N ASP A 23 -3.55 6.20 16.38
CA ASP A 23 -3.86 6.88 17.64
C ASP A 23 -4.27 8.35 17.46
N LYS A 24 -3.82 8.97 16.36
CA LYS A 24 -4.09 10.37 16.04
C LYS A 24 -4.62 10.50 14.61
N PRO A 25 -5.58 11.40 14.38
CA PRO A 25 -6.03 11.72 13.02
C PRO A 25 -4.88 12.20 12.14
N VAL A 26 -4.94 11.83 10.86
CA VAL A 26 -3.95 12.29 9.87
C VAL A 26 -4.06 13.80 9.67
N SER A 27 -2.94 14.51 9.68
CA SER A 27 -2.95 15.96 9.46
C SER A 27 -3.44 16.32 8.06
N ILE A 28 -4.13 17.45 7.92
CA ILE A 28 -4.62 17.92 6.62
C ILE A 28 -3.47 18.14 5.62
N ALA A 29 -2.32 18.64 6.08
CA ALA A 29 -1.13 18.80 5.27
C ALA A 29 -0.64 17.46 4.68
N THR A 30 -0.72 16.36 5.45
CA THR A 30 -0.38 15.02 4.97
C THR A 30 -1.31 14.56 3.85
N LEU A 31 -2.62 14.80 3.98
CA LEU A 31 -3.58 14.47 2.93
C LEU A 31 -3.32 15.27 1.65
N HIS A 32 -3.01 16.57 1.79
CA HIS A 32 -2.59 17.41 0.66
C HIS A 32 -1.32 16.89 -0.01
N ARG A 33 -0.32 16.47 0.78
CA ARG A 33 0.90 15.83 0.27
C ARG A 33 0.59 14.54 -0.48
N TRP A 34 -0.26 13.67 0.07
CA TRP A 34 -0.64 12.40 -0.57
C TRP A 34 -1.40 12.59 -1.88
N ARG A 35 -2.28 13.59 -2.01
CA ARG A 35 -2.94 13.85 -3.30
C ARG A 35 -2.00 14.48 -4.33
N LEU A 36 -1.06 15.34 -3.92
CA LEU A 36 -0.18 16.07 -4.85
C LEU A 36 1.01 15.21 -5.29
N ARG A 37 1.75 14.67 -4.30
CA ARG A 37 3.00 13.94 -4.48
C ARG A 37 2.81 12.44 -4.32
N GLY A 38 1.90 12.02 -3.44
CA GLY A 38 1.76 10.62 -3.07
C GLY A 38 2.74 10.18 -2.00
N VAL A 39 2.77 8.88 -1.76
CA VAL A 39 3.71 8.18 -0.88
C VAL A 39 3.92 6.78 -1.44
N ARG A 40 5.17 6.32 -1.50
CA ARG A 40 5.56 5.02 -2.10
C ARG A 40 4.93 4.82 -3.49
N GLY A 41 5.04 5.84 -4.36
CA GLY A 41 4.52 5.79 -5.73
C GLY A 41 2.99 5.87 -5.88
N THR A 42 2.22 5.86 -4.79
CA THR A 42 0.75 5.92 -4.84
C THR A 42 0.24 7.28 -4.39
N LYS A 43 -0.71 7.86 -5.13
CA LYS A 43 -1.41 9.11 -4.76
C LYS A 43 -2.79 8.83 -4.22
N LEU A 44 -3.26 9.68 -3.31
CA LEU A 44 -4.65 9.66 -2.86
C LEU A 44 -5.55 10.30 -3.94
N GLU A 45 -6.56 9.55 -4.38
CA GLU A 45 -7.49 10.01 -5.41
C GLU A 45 -8.42 11.09 -4.86
N THR A 46 -8.58 12.18 -5.63
CA THR A 46 -9.42 13.31 -5.23
C THR A 46 -10.09 13.93 -6.45
N PHE A 47 -11.24 14.56 -6.24
CA PHE A 47 -11.96 15.33 -7.25
C PHE A 47 -12.38 16.70 -6.71
N LEU A 48 -12.79 17.61 -7.59
CA LEU A 48 -13.36 18.90 -7.21
C LEU A 48 -14.88 18.82 -7.33
N SER A 49 -15.58 19.33 -6.32
CA SER A 49 -17.03 19.56 -6.39
C SER A 49 -17.36 20.84 -5.61
N GLY A 50 -18.04 21.79 -6.25
CA GLY A 50 -18.41 23.08 -5.64
C GLY A 50 -17.22 23.84 -5.04
N GLY A 51 -16.06 23.84 -5.72
CA GLY A 51 -14.83 24.48 -5.24
C GLY A 51 -14.12 23.77 -4.08
N SER A 52 -14.72 22.72 -3.52
CA SER A 52 -14.14 21.92 -2.45
C SER A 52 -13.43 20.69 -2.99
N ARG A 53 -12.30 20.34 -2.36
CA ARG A 53 -11.58 19.09 -2.66
C ARG A 53 -12.25 17.93 -1.92
N MET A 54 -12.65 16.93 -2.67
CA MET A 54 -13.34 15.73 -2.19
C MET A 54 -12.47 14.50 -2.46
N THR A 55 -12.73 13.44 -1.70
CA THR A 55 -12.26 12.07 -1.94
C THR A 55 -13.43 11.13 -1.64
N THR A 56 -13.21 9.83 -1.70
CA THR A 56 -14.23 8.82 -1.39
C THR A 56 -13.69 7.83 -0.36
N LEU A 57 -14.57 7.12 0.34
CA LEU A 57 -14.15 6.07 1.29
C LEU A 57 -13.43 4.93 0.56
N GLU A 58 -13.87 4.63 -0.64
CA GLU A 58 -13.36 3.61 -1.53
C GLU A 58 -11.97 4.01 -2.05
N ALA A 59 -11.76 5.26 -2.44
CA ALA A 59 -10.43 5.78 -2.77
C ALA A 59 -9.44 5.66 -1.61
N ILE A 60 -9.89 5.89 -0.37
CA ILE A 60 -9.06 5.71 0.83
C ILE A 60 -8.70 4.24 1.01
N ALA A 61 -9.67 3.34 0.88
CA ALA A 61 -9.43 1.90 0.97
C ALA A 61 -8.43 1.43 -0.10
N ARG A 62 -8.58 1.87 -1.35
CA ARG A 62 -7.64 1.58 -2.44
C ARG A 62 -6.24 2.13 -2.18
N PHE A 63 -6.17 3.35 -1.67
CA PHE A 63 -4.91 3.97 -1.30
C PHE A 63 -4.19 3.14 -0.22
N LEU A 64 -4.90 2.74 0.84
CA LEU A 64 -4.36 1.88 1.90
C LEU A 64 -3.95 0.50 1.38
N ALA A 65 -4.76 -0.12 0.51
CA ALA A 65 -4.42 -1.39 -0.11
C ALA A 65 -3.11 -1.28 -0.90
N ASN A 66 -2.94 -0.22 -1.69
CA ASN A 66 -1.70 0.01 -2.43
C ASN A 66 -0.50 0.30 -1.52
N GLN A 67 -0.68 0.98 -0.38
CA GLN A 67 0.40 1.21 0.59
C GLN A 67 0.89 -0.06 1.29
N ASN A 68 0.01 -1.07 1.39
CA ASN A 68 0.26 -2.33 2.06
C ASN A 68 0.31 -3.51 1.09
N LYS A 69 0.41 -3.25 -0.23
CA LYS A 69 0.73 -4.30 -1.18
C LYS A 69 2.06 -4.90 -0.76
N VAL A 70 2.03 -6.19 -0.41
CA VAL A 70 3.25 -6.96 -0.22
C VAL A 70 3.96 -6.90 -1.55
N GLU A 71 5.11 -6.23 -1.60
CA GLU A 71 6.01 -6.41 -2.72
C GLU A 71 6.35 -7.89 -2.73
N SER A 72 5.81 -8.62 -3.70
CA SER A 72 6.25 -9.98 -4.01
C SER A 72 7.63 -9.91 -4.64
N SER A 73 8.61 -9.33 -3.93
CA SER A 73 9.94 -9.88 -4.04
C SER A 73 9.78 -11.30 -3.49
N GLU A 74 10.03 -12.31 -4.32
CA GLU A 74 10.39 -13.63 -3.81
C GLU A 74 11.31 -13.38 -2.60
N PRO A 75 11.05 -13.99 -1.43
CA PRO A 75 11.88 -13.73 -0.26
C PRO A 75 13.32 -13.95 -0.71
N ALA A 76 14.10 -12.87 -0.75
CA ALA A 76 15.47 -12.93 -1.24
C ALA A 76 16.21 -13.78 -0.22
N ILE A 77 16.29 -15.10 -0.49
CA ILE A 77 16.89 -16.08 0.41
C ILE A 77 18.26 -15.51 0.74
N SER A 78 18.48 -15.20 2.02
CA SER A 78 19.73 -14.59 2.45
C SER A 78 20.89 -15.48 2.01
N LYS A 79 22.08 -14.91 1.78
CA LYS A 79 23.26 -15.68 1.36
C LYS A 79 23.50 -16.90 2.29
N LYS A 80 23.26 -16.72 3.59
CA LYS A 80 23.34 -17.77 4.62
C LYS A 80 22.28 -18.86 4.44
N GLN A 81 21.01 -18.49 4.22
CA GLN A 81 19.94 -19.47 3.97
C GLN A 81 20.16 -20.24 2.66
N ARG A 82 20.71 -19.58 1.63
CA ARG A 82 21.09 -20.23 0.36
C ARG A 82 22.20 -21.27 0.57
N GLN A 83 23.21 -20.95 1.38
CA GLN A 83 24.27 -21.88 1.75
C GLN A 83 23.74 -23.09 2.52
N ILE A 84 22.89 -22.85 3.53
CA ILE A 84 22.28 -23.93 4.32
C ILE A 84 21.44 -24.83 3.42
N MET A 85 20.60 -24.27 2.56
CA MET A 85 19.79 -25.04 1.61
C MET A 85 20.65 -25.87 0.66
N ALA A 86 21.72 -25.28 0.11
CA ALA A 86 22.66 -26.00 -0.75
C ALA A 86 23.37 -27.14 -0.01
N GLU A 87 23.79 -26.91 1.24
CA GLU A 87 24.45 -27.92 2.06
C GLU A 87 23.50 -29.06 2.44
N THR A 88 22.25 -28.76 2.80
CA THR A 88 21.23 -29.77 3.05
C THR A 88 20.88 -30.56 1.79
N ALA A 89 20.79 -29.90 0.63
CA ALA A 89 20.52 -30.56 -0.64
C ALA A 89 21.67 -31.52 -1.03
N ASN A 90 22.92 -31.07 -0.88
CA ASN A 90 24.10 -31.90 -1.12
C ASN A 90 24.16 -33.11 -0.19
N ARG A 91 23.78 -32.94 1.08
CA ARG A 91 23.73 -34.04 2.05
C ARG A 91 22.68 -35.08 1.67
N LEU A 92 21.49 -34.65 1.28
CA LEU A 92 20.41 -35.53 0.85
C LEU A 92 20.77 -36.28 -0.45
N LEU A 93 21.46 -35.64 -1.39
CA LEU A 93 21.96 -36.28 -2.60
C LEU A 93 23.03 -37.34 -2.28
N ALA A 94 23.96 -37.02 -1.39
CA ALA A 94 24.97 -37.96 -0.92
C ALA A 94 24.34 -39.17 -0.19
N GLU A 95 23.31 -38.95 0.63
CA GLU A 95 22.54 -40.03 1.27
C GLU A 95 21.73 -40.86 0.25
N ALA A 96 21.27 -40.25 -0.84
CA ALA A 96 20.58 -40.93 -1.94
C ALA A 96 21.53 -41.67 -2.89
N GLY A 97 22.85 -41.48 -2.76
CA GLY A 97 23.87 -42.17 -3.55
C GLY A 97 23.95 -41.73 -5.02
N ILE A 98 23.54 -40.49 -5.33
CA ILE A 98 23.63 -39.85 -6.66
C ILE A 98 24.48 -38.59 -6.57
#